data_AF-A0AA37MJZ2-F1
#
_entry.id   AF-A0AA37MJZ2-F1
#
_cell.length_a   1.000
_cell.length_b   1.000
_cell.length_c   1.000
_cell.angle_alpha   90.00
_cell.angle_beta   90.00
_cell.angle_gamma   90.00
#
_symmetry.space_group_name_H-M   'P 1'
#
loop_
_entity.id
_entity.type
_entity.pdbx_description
1 polymer ?
#
loop_
_entity_poly.entity_id
_entity_poly.type
_entity_poly.pdbx_seq_one_letter_code
_entity_poly.pdbx_strand_id
1 'polypeptide(L)'
;METVLKESMAAQQRFEIAEASQIAYARRSIGELARGLAFNETTAGELAIVVTECGTNLLKHAQRGELLMRPLVDTGAGASQRYGIEVLCIDNGPGIHDLHRCFEDGYTTAGSPGTGMGAIERLSDELDIWSAPGRGTVLRVVFWNAPGAANAPAAQLTYGVVNLPLQTETVSGDAWACHANQGEFTVLVADGLGHGPLANVAAIEAAKALAANGDQPLDRIMEVANVALRPTRGAAVGIARMPALASMAGMPVSFAGIGNISASVWTESSHRHLVSHSGIVGHAARRAQLFDVPYPPDALVVLHSDGLASRWDLARYPGLAMRHPALVAAVLYRDFSRGSDDVTVFVARVNGGAA
;
A
#
# COMPACT_ATOMS: atom_id res chain seq x y z
N MET A 1 24.95 -4.72 17.61
CA MET A 1 24.37 -6.08 17.50
C MET A 1 22.97 -5.97 18.06
N GLU A 2 22.08 -5.44 17.23
CA GLU A 2 20.69 -5.10 17.59
C GLU A 2 19.77 -6.12 16.92
N THR A 3 19.04 -6.79 17.77
CA THR A 3 18.18 -7.92 17.47
C THR A 3 16.93 -7.42 16.74
N VAL A 4 16.91 -7.66 15.42
CA VAL A 4 15.76 -8.15 14.66
C VAL A 4 14.45 -7.33 14.77
N LEU A 5 14.34 -6.29 13.94
CA LEU A 5 13.12 -5.98 13.17
C LEU A 5 13.28 -6.44 11.71
N LYS A 6 14.04 -7.52 11.51
CA LYS A 6 14.11 -8.26 10.24
C LYS A 6 12.99 -9.27 10.25
N GLU A 7 12.04 -9.13 9.32
CA GLU A 7 11.16 -10.14 8.71
C GLU A 7 9.73 -9.60 8.56
N SER A 8 9.33 -9.34 7.32
CA SER A 8 7.96 -9.03 6.89
C SER A 8 7.26 -7.83 7.57
N MET A 9 7.60 -6.60 7.20
CA MET A 9 6.77 -5.42 7.54
C MET A 9 5.64 -5.14 6.53
N ALA A 10 5.13 -6.16 5.84
CA ALA A 10 4.36 -5.94 4.62
C ALA A 10 2.96 -6.56 4.55
N ALA A 11 2.63 -7.57 5.36
CA ALA A 11 1.29 -8.16 5.31
C ALA A 11 0.29 -7.29 6.09
N GLN A 12 -0.74 -6.81 5.40
CA GLN A 12 -1.87 -6.19 6.09
C GLN A 12 -2.70 -7.23 6.82
N GLN A 13 -3.20 -6.85 7.99
CA GLN A 13 -4.27 -7.59 8.65
C GLN A 13 -5.60 -7.18 8.03
N ARG A 14 -6.35 -8.13 7.47
CA ARG A 14 -7.68 -7.92 6.90
C ARG A 14 -8.76 -8.32 7.90
N PHE A 15 -9.70 -7.43 8.13
CA PHE A 15 -10.91 -7.68 8.91
C PHE A 15 -12.12 -7.45 8.02
N GLU A 16 -12.85 -8.53 7.72
CA GLU A 16 -14.16 -8.41 7.10
C GLU A 16 -15.16 -7.91 8.14
N ILE A 17 -15.96 -6.92 7.74
CA ILE A 17 -17.01 -6.31 8.57
C ILE A 17 -18.35 -6.51 7.87
N ALA A 18 -19.10 -7.51 8.33
CA ALA A 18 -20.47 -7.83 7.93
C ALA A 18 -21.42 -7.88 9.15
N GLU A 19 -20.88 -7.94 10.37
CA GLU A 19 -21.64 -7.87 11.62
C GLU A 19 -20.88 -7.15 12.75
N ALA A 20 -21.60 -6.72 13.78
CA ALA A 20 -21.05 -5.89 14.87
C ALA A 20 -19.97 -6.59 15.70
N SER A 21 -19.99 -7.93 15.79
CA SER A 21 -19.01 -8.72 16.53
C SER A 21 -17.58 -8.55 15.96
N GLN A 22 -17.49 -8.38 14.64
CA GLN A 22 -16.24 -8.25 13.90
C GLN A 22 -15.59 -6.88 14.11
N ILE A 23 -16.39 -5.83 14.35
CA ILE A 23 -15.87 -4.51 14.76
C ILE A 23 -15.13 -4.65 16.09
N ALA A 24 -15.71 -5.38 17.05
CA ALA A 24 -15.07 -5.60 18.34
C ALA A 24 -13.78 -6.43 18.22
N TYR A 25 -13.71 -7.36 17.27
CA TYR A 25 -12.49 -8.12 16.97
C TYR A 25 -11.40 -7.23 16.36
N ALA A 26 -11.73 -6.47 15.31
CA ALA A 26 -10.80 -5.51 14.68
C ALA A 26 -10.26 -4.50 15.70
N ARG A 27 -11.12 -3.98 16.58
CA ARG A 27 -10.74 -3.07 17.67
C ARG A 27 -9.78 -3.71 18.71
N ARG A 28 -9.89 -5.01 18.97
CA ARG A 28 -8.93 -5.70 19.86
C ARG A 28 -7.57 -5.86 19.18
N SER A 29 -7.57 -6.30 17.92
CA SER A 29 -6.34 -6.51 17.15
C SER A 29 -5.57 -5.22 16.91
N ILE A 30 -6.25 -4.10 16.61
CA ILE A 30 -5.58 -2.80 16.48
C ILE A 30 -4.98 -2.34 17.83
N GLY A 31 -5.63 -2.64 18.96
CA GLY A 31 -5.10 -2.33 20.29
C GLY A 31 -3.90 -3.19 20.69
N GLU A 32 -3.81 -4.43 20.18
CA GLU A 32 -2.60 -5.27 20.28
C GLU A 32 -1.45 -4.69 19.44
N LEU A 33 -1.74 -4.30 18.20
CA LEU A 33 -0.76 -3.68 17.31
C LEU A 33 -0.23 -2.35 17.88
N ALA A 34 -1.11 -1.48 18.37
CA ALA A 34 -0.74 -0.19 18.98
C ALA A 34 0.18 -0.37 20.20
N ARG A 35 -0.11 -1.36 21.06
CA ARG A 35 0.78 -1.71 22.19
C ARG A 35 2.13 -2.23 21.71
N GLY A 36 2.14 -3.08 20.68
CA GLY A 36 3.38 -3.59 20.08
C GLY A 36 4.27 -2.50 19.48
N LEU A 37 3.67 -1.39 19.03
CA LEU A 37 4.36 -0.22 18.46
C LEU A 37 4.55 0.93 19.48
N ALA A 38 4.33 0.66 20.77
CA ALA A 38 4.54 1.62 21.87
C ALA A 38 3.72 2.92 21.75
N PHE A 39 2.48 2.84 21.24
CA PHE A 39 1.53 3.96 21.34
C PHE A 39 1.16 4.22 22.80
N ASN A 40 0.98 5.50 23.16
CA ASN A 40 0.45 5.87 24.47
C ASN A 40 -1.05 5.50 24.58
N GLU A 41 -1.56 5.43 25.81
CA GLU A 41 -2.94 5.01 26.08
C GLU A 41 -4.00 5.92 25.44
N THR A 42 -3.71 7.23 25.37
CA THR A 42 -4.62 8.22 24.75
C THR A 42 -4.76 7.95 23.26
N THR A 43 -3.66 7.93 22.50
CA THR A 43 -3.67 7.69 21.05
C THR A 43 -4.19 6.30 20.70
N ALA A 44 -3.89 5.28 21.52
CA ALA A 44 -4.46 3.95 21.34
C ALA A 44 -6.00 3.93 21.54
N GLY A 45 -6.51 4.72 22.49
CA GLY A 45 -7.94 4.91 22.70
C GLY A 45 -8.63 5.64 21.55
N GLU A 46 -7.99 6.69 21.01
CA GLU A 46 -8.47 7.45 19.86
C GLU A 46 -8.54 6.58 18.60
N LEU A 47 -7.48 5.80 18.33
CA LEU A 47 -7.45 4.82 17.25
C LEU A 47 -8.57 3.78 17.37
N ALA A 48 -8.86 3.32 18.60
CA ALA A 48 -9.96 2.38 18.85
C ALA A 48 -11.35 3.00 18.58
N ILE A 49 -11.53 4.29 18.85
CA ILE A 49 -12.75 5.04 18.48
C ILE A 49 -12.87 5.10 16.96
N VAL A 50 -11.81 5.51 16.26
CA VAL A 50 -11.81 5.60 14.79
C VAL A 50 -12.12 4.27 14.13
N VAL A 51 -11.52 3.18 14.59
CA VAL A 51 -11.80 1.83 14.05
C VAL A 51 -13.27 1.43 14.29
N THR A 52 -13.84 1.83 15.43
CA THR A 52 -15.26 1.56 15.74
C THR A 52 -16.19 2.37 14.84
N GLU A 53 -15.88 3.65 14.60
CA GLU A 53 -16.65 4.51 13.68
C GLU A 53 -16.53 4.02 12.24
N CYS A 54 -15.33 3.65 11.78
CA CYS A 54 -15.12 3.06 10.46
C CYS A 54 -15.96 1.79 10.27
N GLY A 55 -15.86 0.83 11.20
CA GLY A 55 -16.63 -0.40 11.14
C GLY A 55 -18.15 -0.16 11.21
N THR A 56 -18.59 0.80 12.02
CA THR A 56 -20.00 1.18 12.12
C THR A 56 -20.51 1.80 10.81
N ASN A 57 -19.70 2.62 10.16
CA ASN A 57 -20.03 3.22 8.86
C ASN A 57 -20.13 2.16 7.77
N LEU A 58 -19.25 1.16 7.75
CA LEU A 58 -19.32 0.02 6.84
C LEU A 58 -20.68 -0.70 6.96
N LEU A 59 -21.11 -1.04 8.18
CA LEU A 59 -22.39 -1.73 8.39
C LEU A 59 -23.59 -0.85 8.05
N LYS A 60 -23.59 0.42 8.48
CA LYS A 60 -24.75 1.31 8.32
C LYS A 60 -24.96 1.78 6.87
N HIS A 61 -23.88 2.05 6.15
CA HIS A 61 -23.95 2.71 4.84
C HIS A 61 -23.67 1.76 3.66
N ALA A 62 -22.93 0.68 3.88
CA ALA A 62 -22.56 -0.27 2.83
C ALA A 62 -22.99 -1.72 3.10
N GLN A 63 -23.61 -2.01 4.26
CA GLN A 63 -24.00 -3.35 4.76
C GLN A 63 -22.81 -4.26 5.08
N ARG A 64 -21.72 -4.17 4.32
CA ARG A 64 -20.46 -4.86 4.55
C ARG A 64 -19.27 -4.06 4.02
N GLY A 65 -18.08 -4.40 4.47
CA GLY A 65 -16.81 -3.91 3.92
C GLY A 65 -15.61 -4.53 4.60
N GLU A 66 -14.46 -3.90 4.47
CA GLU A 66 -13.20 -4.40 5.01
C GLU A 66 -12.41 -3.29 5.71
N LEU A 67 -11.72 -3.67 6.79
CA LEU A 67 -10.64 -2.87 7.37
C LEU A 67 -9.32 -3.57 7.08
N LEU A 68 -8.39 -2.86 6.43
CA LEU A 68 -7.01 -3.33 6.27
C LEU A 68 -6.10 -2.50 7.18
N MET A 69 -5.28 -3.16 7.98
CA MET A 69 -4.43 -2.51 8.98
C MET A 69 -2.98 -2.93 8.78
N ARG A 70 -2.05 -1.97 8.83
CA ARG A 70 -0.61 -2.27 8.82
C ARG A 70 0.21 -1.28 9.65
N PRO A 71 1.35 -1.72 10.20
CA PRO A 71 2.34 -0.79 10.74
C PRO A 71 2.95 0.06 9.62
N LEU A 72 3.27 1.30 9.97
CA LEU A 72 4.12 2.19 9.18
C LEU A 72 5.39 2.48 9.95
N VAL A 73 6.45 2.81 9.20
CA VAL A 73 7.70 3.30 9.74
C VAL A 73 8.04 4.59 9.02
N ASP A 74 8.36 5.62 9.79
CA ASP A 74 8.92 6.84 9.27
C ASP A 74 10.36 7.00 9.76
N THR A 75 11.28 6.96 8.81
CA THR A 75 12.73 7.12 8.99
C THR A 75 13.20 8.54 8.68
N GLY A 76 12.30 9.45 8.31
CA GLY A 76 12.59 10.77 7.74
C GLY A 76 12.80 11.92 8.73
N ALA A 77 12.71 11.71 10.05
CA ALA A 77 12.64 12.80 11.03
C ALA A 77 13.64 12.64 12.20
N GLY A 78 14.93 12.90 11.96
CA GLY A 78 15.94 13.00 13.02
C GLY A 78 16.35 11.66 13.66
N ALA A 79 17.07 11.73 14.78
CA ALA A 79 17.78 10.61 15.41
C ALA A 79 16.90 9.46 15.96
N SER A 80 15.58 9.50 15.78
CA SER A 80 14.65 8.49 16.29
C SER A 80 13.60 8.11 15.25
N GLN A 81 13.55 6.81 14.93
CA GLN A 81 12.50 6.19 14.14
C GLN A 81 11.14 6.31 14.86
N ARG A 82 10.10 6.75 14.15
CA ARG A 82 8.72 6.72 14.65
C ARG A 82 7.90 5.66 13.94
N TYR A 83 6.90 5.13 14.65
CA TYR A 83 6.02 4.08 14.15
C TYR A 83 4.61 4.63 14.00
N GLY A 84 3.93 4.21 12.93
CA GLY A 84 2.56 4.55 12.67
C GLY A 84 1.68 3.32 12.48
N ILE A 85 0.38 3.51 12.42
CA ILE A 85 -0.56 2.50 11.96
C ILE A 85 -1.45 3.11 10.88
N GLU A 86 -1.48 2.49 9.71
CA GLU A 86 -2.42 2.80 8.63
C GLU A 86 -3.64 1.90 8.74
N VAL A 87 -4.82 2.51 8.66
CA VAL A 87 -6.11 1.83 8.54
C VAL A 87 -6.76 2.25 7.22
N LEU A 88 -7.03 1.28 6.36
CA LEU A 88 -7.85 1.45 5.16
C LEU A 88 -9.23 0.89 5.45
N CYS A 89 -10.27 1.73 5.34
CA CYS A 89 -11.66 1.31 5.44
C CYS A 89 -12.27 1.31 4.03
N ILE A 90 -12.74 0.15 3.59
CA ILE A 90 -13.04 -0.14 2.20
C ILE A 90 -14.47 -0.67 2.08
N ASP A 91 -15.30 -0.01 1.28
CA ASP A 91 -16.64 -0.48 0.94
C ASP A 91 -16.99 -0.38 -0.54
N ASN A 92 -17.99 -1.17 -0.94
CA ASN A 92 -18.62 -1.17 -2.26
C ASN A 92 -20.06 -0.65 -2.19
N GLY A 93 -20.36 0.20 -1.22
CA GLY A 93 -21.67 0.80 -1.00
C GLY A 93 -22.06 1.84 -2.04
N PRO A 94 -23.10 2.65 -1.78
CA PRO A 94 -23.58 3.65 -2.73
C PRO A 94 -22.60 4.83 -2.94
N GLY A 95 -21.56 4.94 -2.12
CA GLY A 95 -20.68 6.10 -2.07
C GLY A 95 -21.32 7.31 -1.37
N ILE A 96 -20.52 8.35 -1.19
CA ILE A 96 -20.88 9.60 -0.53
C ILE A 96 -21.10 10.66 -1.61
N HIS A 97 -22.32 11.19 -1.70
CA HIS A 97 -22.69 12.19 -2.70
C HIS A 97 -22.01 13.55 -2.48
N ASP A 98 -21.92 13.98 -1.23
CA ASP A 98 -21.30 15.25 -0.84
C ASP A 98 -20.31 14.99 0.29
N LEU A 99 -19.04 14.91 -0.09
CA LEU A 99 -17.94 14.68 0.84
C LEU A 99 -17.73 15.87 1.79
N HIS A 100 -18.01 17.09 1.38
CA HIS A 100 -17.82 18.24 2.28
C HIS A 100 -18.82 18.18 3.43
N ARG A 101 -20.09 17.89 3.11
CA ARG A 101 -21.13 17.78 4.13
C ARG A 101 -20.96 16.60 5.06
N CYS A 102 -20.23 15.54 4.67
CA CYS A 102 -20.03 14.40 5.57
C CYS A 102 -19.12 14.71 6.76
N PHE A 103 -18.31 15.77 6.72
CA PHE A 103 -17.48 16.23 7.84
C PHE A 103 -18.18 17.25 8.75
N GLU A 104 -19.35 17.77 8.36
CA GLU A 104 -20.14 18.67 9.20
C GLU A 104 -20.80 17.89 10.35
N ASP A 105 -20.54 18.29 11.59
CA ASP A 105 -21.17 17.68 12.77
C ASP A 105 -22.71 17.74 12.65
N GLY A 106 -23.37 16.59 12.84
CA GLY A 106 -24.83 16.46 12.76
C GLY A 106 -25.36 15.99 11.40
N TYR A 107 -24.49 15.85 10.38
CA TYR A 107 -24.89 15.29 9.10
C TYR A 107 -24.88 13.75 9.13
N THR A 108 -26.06 13.15 8.95
CA THR A 108 -26.21 11.70 8.78
C THR A 108 -27.26 11.41 7.71
N THR A 109 -27.05 10.36 6.94
CA THR A 109 -28.06 9.80 6.04
C THR A 109 -28.72 8.54 6.60
N ALA A 110 -28.30 8.08 7.79
CA ALA A 110 -28.72 6.79 8.37
C ALA A 110 -29.13 6.86 9.86
N GLY A 111 -29.52 8.03 10.36
CA GLY A 111 -30.11 8.17 11.71
C GLY A 111 -29.13 8.05 12.88
N SER A 112 -27.83 8.26 12.65
CA SER A 112 -26.82 8.42 13.72
C SER A 112 -26.74 9.88 14.20
N PRO A 113 -26.02 10.19 15.30
CA PRO A 113 -25.78 11.59 15.70
C PRO A 113 -25.05 12.44 14.65
N GLY A 114 -24.53 11.85 13.57
CA GLY A 114 -23.84 12.58 12.49
C GLY A 114 -22.46 13.10 12.89
N THR A 115 -21.83 12.51 13.92
CA THR A 115 -20.54 12.96 14.46
C THR A 115 -19.36 12.05 14.09
N GLY A 116 -19.63 10.89 13.46
CA GLY A 116 -18.63 9.84 13.27
C GLY A 116 -17.48 10.24 12.35
N MET A 117 -17.77 10.89 11.22
CA MET A 117 -16.73 11.32 10.28
C MET A 117 -15.93 12.52 10.81
N GLY A 118 -16.59 13.48 11.47
CA GLY A 118 -15.90 14.58 12.16
C GLY A 118 -15.03 14.07 13.33
N ALA A 119 -15.43 13.01 14.02
CA ALA A 119 -14.58 12.35 15.01
C ALA A 119 -13.36 11.69 14.37
N ILE A 120 -13.51 11.01 13.23
CA ILE A 120 -12.38 10.44 12.50
C ILE A 120 -11.39 11.53 12.09
N GLU A 121 -11.86 12.65 11.51
CA GLU A 121 -11.00 13.76 11.12
C GLU A 121 -10.26 14.39 12.30
N ARG A 122 -10.94 14.66 13.42
CA ARG A 122 -10.32 15.31 14.58
C ARG A 122 -9.31 14.43 15.32
N LEU A 123 -9.51 13.12 15.33
CA LEU A 123 -8.70 12.20 16.11
C LEU A 123 -7.49 11.67 15.34
N SER A 124 -7.51 11.72 14.01
CA SER A 124 -6.47 11.13 13.16
C SER A 124 -5.32 12.10 12.90
N ASP A 125 -4.11 11.59 12.75
CA ASP A 125 -2.96 12.41 12.32
C ASP A 125 -3.00 12.68 10.81
N GLU A 126 -3.42 11.69 10.02
CA GLU A 126 -3.64 11.84 8.58
C GLU A 126 -4.96 11.20 8.17
N LEU A 127 -5.65 11.87 7.25
CA LEU A 127 -6.90 11.41 6.66
C LEU A 127 -6.90 11.70 5.15
N ASP A 128 -7.28 10.70 4.35
CA ASP A 128 -7.71 10.95 2.97
C ASP A 128 -8.90 10.04 2.64
N ILE A 129 -9.77 10.51 1.76
CA ILE A 129 -11.00 9.82 1.40
C ILE A 129 -11.21 9.89 -0.11
N TRP A 130 -11.58 8.75 -0.69
CA TRP A 130 -12.12 8.68 -2.03
C TRP A 130 -13.50 8.04 -1.99
N SER A 131 -14.47 8.68 -2.64
CA SER A 131 -15.81 8.15 -2.80
C SER A 131 -16.40 8.64 -4.10
N ALA A 132 -17.20 7.81 -4.75
CA ALA A 132 -17.97 8.22 -5.92
C ALA A 132 -19.35 7.53 -5.95
N PRO A 133 -20.39 8.20 -6.48
CA PRO A 133 -21.72 7.61 -6.58
C PRO A 133 -21.71 6.24 -7.28
N GLY A 134 -22.27 5.23 -6.61
CA GLY A 134 -22.32 3.85 -7.09
C GLY A 134 -20.97 3.11 -7.13
N ARG A 135 -19.92 3.68 -6.53
CA ARG A 135 -18.56 3.12 -6.52
C ARG A 135 -18.02 2.88 -5.11
N GLY A 136 -18.84 3.02 -4.07
CA GLY A 136 -18.43 2.88 -2.68
C GLY A 136 -17.48 3.96 -2.19
N THR A 137 -16.92 3.72 -1.01
CA THR A 137 -15.98 4.63 -0.34
C THR A 137 -14.73 3.88 0.09
N VAL A 138 -13.59 4.56 0.00
CA VAL A 138 -12.32 4.13 0.57
C VAL A 138 -11.76 5.27 1.41
N LEU A 139 -11.50 5.00 2.68
CA LEU A 139 -10.94 5.93 3.65
C LEU A 139 -9.57 5.44 4.07
N ARG A 140 -8.58 6.34 4.14
CA ARG A 140 -7.27 6.08 4.72
C ARG A 140 -7.13 6.94 5.97
N VAL A 141 -6.77 6.28 7.07
CA VAL A 141 -6.45 6.93 8.33
C VAL A 141 -5.05 6.51 8.79
N VAL A 142 -4.27 7.45 9.33
CA VAL A 142 -2.99 7.16 9.99
C VAL A 142 -2.95 7.75 11.38
N PHE A 143 -2.36 6.98 12.29
CA PHE A 143 -1.96 7.40 13.63
C PHE A 143 -0.46 7.18 13.81
N TRP A 144 0.24 8.08 14.50
CA TRP A 144 1.66 8.01 14.82
C TRP A 144 1.87 7.89 16.34
N ASN A 145 2.86 7.11 16.77
CA ASN A 145 3.16 6.93 18.19
C ASN A 145 3.93 8.11 18.80
N ALA A 146 4.46 8.99 17.97
CA ALA A 146 5.22 10.17 18.34
C ALA A 146 5.01 11.28 17.30
N PRO A 147 5.06 12.56 17.73
CA PRO A 147 4.98 13.68 16.80
C PRO A 147 6.13 13.63 15.79
N GLY A 148 5.87 14.03 14.55
CA GLY A 148 6.92 14.24 13.55
C GLY A 148 7.87 15.37 13.98
N ALA A 149 9.06 15.44 13.39
CA ALA A 149 9.95 16.57 13.65
C ALA A 149 9.28 17.86 13.14
N ALA A 150 9.24 18.90 13.99
CA ALA A 150 8.52 20.15 13.74
C ALA A 150 8.90 20.88 12.43
N ASN A 151 10.06 20.56 11.85
CA ASN A 151 10.56 21.13 10.60
C ASN A 151 10.98 20.06 9.57
N ALA A 152 10.48 18.81 9.70
CA ALA A 152 10.74 17.82 8.66
C ALA A 152 10.10 18.28 7.35
N PRO A 153 10.85 18.31 6.24
CA PRO A 153 10.25 18.59 4.94
C PRO A 153 9.19 17.53 4.64
N ALA A 154 8.09 17.93 4.02
CA ALA A 154 7.08 16.99 3.55
C ALA A 154 7.76 15.93 2.66
N ALA A 155 7.35 14.67 2.83
CA ALA A 155 7.84 13.59 2.00
C ALA A 155 7.61 13.94 0.52
N GLN A 156 8.70 14.05 -0.25
CA GLN A 156 8.60 14.36 -1.68
C GLN A 156 8.12 13.16 -2.49
N LEU A 157 8.15 11.95 -1.93
CA LEU A 157 7.54 10.77 -2.50
C LEU A 157 6.55 10.17 -1.51
N THR A 158 5.36 9.87 -2.00
CA THR A 158 4.33 9.11 -1.27
C THR A 158 4.11 7.78 -1.96
N TYR A 159 3.80 6.77 -1.17
CA TYR A 159 3.46 5.45 -1.67
C TYR A 159 2.37 4.81 -0.81
N GLY A 160 1.73 3.80 -1.38
CA GLY A 160 0.74 2.99 -0.71
C GLY A 160 0.76 1.59 -1.30
N VAL A 161 0.38 0.63 -0.49
CA VAL A 161 0.40 -0.76 -0.91
C VAL A 161 -0.70 -1.53 -0.21
N VAL A 162 -1.34 -2.39 -1.00
CA VAL A 162 -2.15 -3.48 -0.49
C VAL A 162 -1.38 -4.78 -0.70
N ASN A 163 -1.15 -5.57 0.34
CA ASN A 163 -0.55 -6.91 0.25
C ASN A 163 -1.31 -7.85 1.18
N LEU A 164 -2.02 -8.81 0.58
CA LEU A 164 -2.93 -9.70 1.29
C LEU A 164 -2.72 -11.14 0.84
N PRO A 165 -2.82 -12.10 1.77
CA PRO A 165 -2.81 -13.51 1.42
C PRO A 165 -4.08 -13.91 0.67
N LEU A 166 -3.98 -14.98 -0.13
CA LEU A 166 -5.12 -15.77 -0.56
C LEU A 166 -5.98 -16.10 0.67
N GLN A 167 -7.31 -16.02 0.54
CA GLN A 167 -8.22 -16.14 1.68
C GLN A 167 -8.06 -17.43 2.52
N THR A 168 -7.54 -18.50 1.92
CA THR A 168 -7.28 -19.79 2.59
C THR A 168 -5.91 -19.86 3.27
N GLU A 169 -5.06 -18.85 3.10
CA GLU A 169 -3.68 -18.79 3.61
C GLU A 169 -3.55 -17.77 4.74
N THR A 170 -2.54 -17.99 5.59
CA THR A 170 -2.22 -17.09 6.71
C THR A 170 -1.07 -16.13 6.40
N VAL A 171 -0.32 -16.40 5.34
CA VAL A 171 0.81 -15.60 4.86
C VAL A 171 0.70 -15.43 3.36
N SER A 172 1.01 -14.23 2.86
CA SER A 172 0.95 -13.96 1.43
C SER A 172 2.13 -14.63 0.73
N GLY A 173 1.87 -15.32 -0.38
CA GLY A 173 2.90 -15.79 -1.31
C GLY A 173 3.67 -14.64 -1.98
N ASP A 174 3.12 -13.44 -1.96
CA ASP A 174 3.77 -12.22 -2.43
C ASP A 174 4.60 -11.52 -1.35
N ALA A 175 5.53 -10.68 -1.80
CA ALA A 175 6.24 -9.73 -0.96
C ALA A 175 6.60 -8.46 -1.72
N TRP A 176 6.86 -7.38 -0.98
CA TRP A 176 7.37 -6.14 -1.53
C TRP A 176 8.45 -5.54 -0.62
N ALA A 177 9.33 -4.74 -1.19
CA ALA A 177 10.30 -3.94 -0.45
C ALA A 177 10.53 -2.61 -1.17
N CYS A 178 10.93 -1.60 -0.40
CA CYS A 178 11.37 -0.31 -0.93
C CYS A 178 12.73 0.09 -0.36
N HIS A 179 13.48 0.86 -1.13
CA HIS A 179 14.74 1.46 -0.73
C HIS A 179 14.85 2.87 -1.27
N ALA A 180 15.15 3.84 -0.42
CA ALA A 180 15.37 5.23 -0.82
C ALA A 180 16.84 5.59 -0.63
N ASN A 181 17.47 6.13 -1.68
CA ASN A 181 18.84 6.63 -1.62
C ASN A 181 19.06 7.75 -2.63
N GLN A 182 19.86 8.77 -2.28
CA GLN A 182 20.34 9.82 -3.19
C GLN A 182 19.26 10.50 -4.04
N GLY A 183 18.04 10.62 -3.51
CA GLY A 183 16.92 11.22 -4.22
C GLY A 183 16.21 10.30 -5.21
N GLU A 184 16.53 9.01 -5.20
CA GLU A 184 15.82 7.95 -5.92
C GLU A 184 15.07 7.04 -4.95
N PHE A 185 14.02 6.41 -5.46
CA PHE A 185 13.21 5.43 -4.74
C PHE A 185 13.11 4.17 -5.59
N THR A 186 13.52 3.04 -5.02
CA THR A 186 13.45 1.73 -5.65
C THR A 186 12.38 0.90 -4.96
N VAL A 187 11.51 0.26 -5.74
CA VAL A 187 10.52 -0.71 -5.26
C VAL A 187 10.72 -2.04 -5.97
N LEU A 188 10.59 -3.14 -5.22
CA LEU A 188 10.51 -4.50 -5.72
C LEU A 188 9.20 -5.13 -5.27
N VAL A 189 8.49 -5.77 -6.19
CA VAL A 189 7.34 -6.65 -5.93
C VAL A 189 7.71 -8.04 -6.43
N ALA A 190 7.47 -9.06 -5.60
CA ALA A 190 7.72 -10.46 -5.90
C ALA A 190 6.48 -11.30 -5.61
N ASP A 191 6.22 -12.26 -6.48
CA ASP A 191 5.16 -13.27 -6.41
C ASP A 191 5.85 -14.64 -6.41
N GLY A 192 5.90 -15.27 -5.24
CA GLY A 192 6.53 -16.57 -5.05
C GLY A 192 5.70 -17.68 -5.68
N LEU A 193 6.33 -18.69 -6.29
CA LEU A 193 5.57 -19.70 -7.02
C LEU A 193 4.57 -20.49 -6.14
N GLY A 194 3.28 -20.34 -6.48
CA GLY A 194 2.14 -20.89 -5.74
C GLY A 194 1.67 -19.94 -4.64
N HIS A 195 1.04 -20.46 -3.59
CA HIS A 195 0.61 -19.65 -2.44
C HIS A 195 1.10 -20.25 -1.12
N GLY A 196 0.91 -19.50 -0.04
CA GLY A 196 1.21 -19.92 1.32
C GLY A 196 2.71 -19.91 1.67
N PRO A 197 3.13 -20.64 2.72
CA PRO A 197 4.44 -20.43 3.35
C PRO A 197 5.65 -20.61 2.42
N LEU A 198 5.61 -21.55 1.47
CA LEU A 198 6.75 -21.79 0.57
C LEU A 198 6.88 -20.73 -0.54
N ALA A 199 5.75 -20.17 -0.99
CA ALA A 199 5.76 -19.01 -1.88
C ALA A 199 6.26 -17.77 -1.12
N ASN A 200 5.76 -17.56 0.10
CA ASN A 200 6.19 -16.47 0.97
C ASN A 200 7.71 -16.46 1.19
N VAL A 201 8.33 -17.62 1.47
CA VAL A 201 9.79 -17.72 1.62
C VAL A 201 10.51 -17.22 0.37
N ALA A 202 10.06 -17.61 -0.83
CA ALA A 202 10.68 -17.16 -2.07
C ALA A 202 10.56 -15.64 -2.27
N ALA A 203 9.36 -15.09 -2.06
CA ALA A 203 9.11 -13.66 -2.24
C ALA A 203 9.86 -12.80 -1.19
N ILE A 204 9.91 -13.24 0.06
CA ILE A 204 10.65 -12.57 1.14
C ILE A 204 12.15 -12.54 0.86
N GLU A 205 12.74 -13.62 0.31
CA GLU A 205 14.16 -13.59 -0.08
C GLU A 205 14.44 -12.58 -1.22
N ALA A 206 13.49 -12.37 -2.14
CA ALA A 206 13.62 -11.34 -3.16
C ALA A 206 13.54 -9.93 -2.55
N ALA A 207 12.61 -9.71 -1.62
CA ALA A 207 12.49 -8.46 -0.87
C ALA A 207 13.77 -8.15 -0.05
N LYS A 208 14.36 -9.16 0.59
CA LYS A 208 15.64 -9.05 1.31
C LYS A 208 16.80 -8.69 0.38
N ALA A 209 16.81 -9.19 -0.86
CA ALA A 209 17.84 -8.84 -1.84
C ALA A 209 17.83 -7.34 -2.15
N LEU A 210 16.66 -6.71 -2.31
CA LEU A 210 16.56 -5.25 -2.44
C LEU A 210 17.01 -4.56 -1.15
N ALA A 211 16.49 -4.97 0.01
CA ALA A 211 16.80 -4.32 1.29
C ALA A 211 18.31 -4.30 1.61
N ALA A 212 19.06 -5.33 1.20
CA ALA A 212 20.50 -5.44 1.44
C ALA A 212 21.36 -4.77 0.35
N ASN A 213 20.81 -4.52 -0.85
CA ASN A 213 21.59 -4.08 -2.01
C ASN A 213 20.97 -2.86 -2.72
N GLY A 214 20.10 -2.11 -2.05
CA GLY A 214 19.28 -1.08 -2.69
C GLY A 214 20.05 0.06 -3.35
N ASP A 215 21.31 0.27 -2.97
CA ASP A 215 22.22 1.24 -3.58
C ASP A 215 22.85 0.77 -4.91
N GLN A 216 22.73 -0.53 -5.23
CA GLN A 216 23.27 -1.11 -6.45
C GLN A 216 22.36 -0.81 -7.66
N PRO A 217 22.88 -0.93 -8.91
CA PRO A 217 22.05 -0.91 -10.11
C PRO A 217 20.97 -2.00 -10.11
N LEU A 218 19.86 -1.76 -10.81
CA LEU A 218 18.71 -2.68 -10.83
C LEU A 218 19.04 -4.08 -11.36
N ASP A 219 19.89 -4.18 -12.38
CA ASP A 219 20.32 -5.47 -12.94
C ASP A 219 21.13 -6.26 -11.91
N ARG A 220 21.97 -5.58 -11.11
CA ARG A 220 22.71 -6.23 -10.02
C ARG A 220 21.80 -6.70 -8.89
N ILE A 221 20.79 -5.91 -8.51
CA ILE A 221 19.81 -6.33 -7.51
C ILE A 221 19.05 -7.58 -8.00
N MET A 222 18.65 -7.61 -9.28
CA MET A 222 18.01 -8.78 -9.90
C MET A 222 18.93 -10.01 -9.93
N GLU A 223 20.23 -9.84 -10.18
CA GLU A 223 21.21 -10.94 -10.11
C GLU A 223 21.33 -11.50 -8.69
N VAL A 224 21.38 -10.64 -7.67
CA VAL A 224 21.44 -11.06 -6.27
C VAL A 224 20.15 -11.80 -5.88
N ALA A 225 18.98 -11.27 -6.24
CA ALA A 225 17.70 -11.95 -6.05
C ALA A 225 17.69 -13.32 -6.75
N ASN A 226 18.17 -13.40 -7.99
CA ASN A 226 18.25 -14.66 -8.73
C ASN A 226 19.12 -15.71 -8.04
N VAL A 227 20.22 -15.33 -7.39
CA VAL A 227 21.04 -16.27 -6.61
C VAL A 227 20.32 -16.67 -5.31
N ALA A 228 19.73 -15.71 -4.60
CA ALA A 228 19.03 -15.93 -3.33
C ALA A 228 17.80 -16.84 -3.47
N LEU A 229 17.16 -16.85 -4.63
CA LEU A 229 15.95 -17.63 -4.91
C LEU A 229 16.21 -19.06 -5.41
N ARG A 230 17.47 -19.43 -5.73
CA ARG A 230 17.82 -20.81 -6.16
C ARG A 230 17.37 -21.92 -5.20
N PRO A 231 17.50 -21.78 -3.85
CA PRO A 231 17.06 -22.81 -2.92
C PRO A 231 15.55 -22.76 -2.61
N THR A 232 14.80 -21.84 -3.21
CA THR A 232 13.36 -21.66 -2.96
C THR A 232 12.53 -22.15 -4.16
N ARG A 233 11.21 -21.94 -4.14
CA ARG A 233 10.35 -22.19 -5.31
C ARG A 233 10.62 -21.24 -6.49
N GLY A 234 11.41 -20.18 -6.27
CA GLY A 234 11.54 -19.06 -7.18
C GLY A 234 10.33 -18.13 -7.13
N ALA A 235 10.42 -17.02 -7.85
CA ALA A 235 9.38 -16.00 -7.90
C ALA A 235 9.34 -15.31 -9.27
N ALA A 236 8.19 -14.75 -9.62
CA ALA A 236 8.14 -13.62 -10.52
C ALA A 236 8.53 -12.35 -9.75
N VAL A 237 9.31 -11.46 -10.37
CA VAL A 237 9.84 -10.26 -9.73
C VAL A 237 9.79 -9.09 -10.70
N GLY A 238 9.24 -7.97 -10.26
CA GLY A 238 9.35 -6.67 -10.92
C GLY A 238 10.05 -5.69 -10.00
N ILE A 239 11.03 -4.96 -10.54
CA ILE A 239 11.77 -3.92 -9.82
C ILE A 239 11.74 -2.61 -10.62
N ALA A 240 11.37 -1.52 -9.97
CA ALA A 240 11.32 -0.18 -10.55
C ALA A 240 12.17 0.79 -9.70
N ARG A 241 12.90 1.68 -10.37
CA ARG A 241 13.58 2.82 -9.76
C ARG A 241 13.01 4.10 -10.37
N MET A 242 12.61 5.00 -9.50
CA MET A 242 12.01 6.27 -9.88
C MET A 242 12.66 7.43 -9.12
N PRO A 243 12.60 8.65 -9.66
CA PRO A 243 12.94 9.84 -8.90
C PRO A 243 12.10 9.92 -7.63
N ALA A 244 12.68 10.40 -6.54
CA ALA A 244 12.01 10.62 -5.26
C ALA A 244 11.94 12.11 -4.87
N LEU A 245 12.60 12.97 -5.64
CA LEU A 245 12.65 14.42 -5.40
C LEU A 245 12.05 15.18 -6.58
N ALA A 246 11.32 16.26 -6.29
CA ALA A 246 10.78 17.15 -7.30
C ALA A 246 11.88 17.83 -8.13
N SER A 247 13.07 18.04 -7.55
CA SER A 247 14.25 18.56 -8.27
C SER A 247 14.77 17.62 -9.37
N MET A 248 14.36 16.35 -9.34
CA MET A 248 14.71 15.35 -10.35
C MET A 248 13.58 15.16 -11.39
N ALA A 249 12.66 16.13 -11.49
CA ALA A 249 11.61 16.12 -12.50
C ALA A 249 12.19 15.92 -13.92
N GLY A 250 11.56 15.05 -14.70
CA GLY A 250 11.98 14.69 -16.05
C GLY A 250 12.94 13.50 -16.15
N MET A 251 13.50 13.03 -15.03
CA MET A 251 14.22 11.74 -15.00
C MET A 251 13.23 10.57 -15.22
N PRO A 252 13.61 9.52 -15.97
CA PRO A 252 12.73 8.41 -16.27
C PRO A 252 12.51 7.49 -15.06
N VAL A 253 11.52 6.61 -15.16
CA VAL A 253 11.43 5.40 -14.34
C VAL A 253 12.18 4.28 -15.06
N SER A 254 13.16 3.69 -14.39
CA SER A 254 13.86 2.49 -14.87
C SER A 254 13.16 1.25 -14.32
N PHE A 255 12.93 0.24 -15.16
CA PHE A 255 12.24 -1.00 -14.77
C PHE A 255 12.89 -2.24 -15.37
N ALA A 256 12.89 -3.31 -14.57
CA ALA A 256 13.22 -4.65 -15.01
C ALA A 256 12.22 -5.65 -14.40
N GLY A 257 11.72 -6.58 -15.21
CA GLY A 257 10.73 -7.56 -14.77
C GLY A 257 10.96 -8.96 -15.36
N ILE A 258 10.80 -9.98 -14.52
CA ILE A 258 10.83 -11.39 -14.88
C ILE A 258 9.58 -12.06 -14.31
N GLY A 259 8.76 -12.68 -15.16
CA GLY A 259 7.51 -13.33 -14.79
C GLY A 259 6.28 -12.47 -15.10
N ASN A 260 5.26 -12.59 -14.26
CA ASN A 260 3.91 -12.04 -14.41
C ASN A 260 3.66 -10.73 -13.61
N ILE A 261 4.67 -10.20 -12.89
CA ILE A 261 4.54 -8.90 -12.22
C ILE A 261 4.27 -7.83 -13.27
N SER A 262 3.13 -7.16 -13.11
CA SER A 262 2.69 -6.08 -13.98
C SER A 262 3.18 -4.75 -13.43
N ALA A 263 3.68 -3.89 -14.30
CA ALA A 263 4.14 -2.56 -13.93
C ALA A 263 3.71 -1.54 -14.97
N SER A 264 3.38 -0.33 -14.54
CA SER A 264 2.87 0.72 -15.43
C SER A 264 3.07 2.12 -14.84
N VAL A 265 3.25 3.10 -15.73
CA VAL A 265 3.26 4.53 -15.39
C VAL A 265 1.94 5.12 -15.87
N TRP A 266 1.18 5.73 -14.97
CA TRP A 266 -0.13 6.31 -15.21
C TRP A 266 -0.10 7.82 -15.11
N THR A 267 -0.77 8.47 -16.05
CA THR A 267 -1.12 9.89 -16.04
C THR A 267 -2.65 10.01 -16.08
N GLU A 268 -3.18 11.22 -15.99
CA GLU A 268 -4.63 11.44 -16.12
C GLU A 268 -5.20 10.97 -17.47
N SER A 269 -4.41 11.08 -18.56
CA SER A 269 -4.88 10.84 -19.93
C SER A 269 -4.36 9.56 -20.57
N SER A 270 -3.33 8.94 -20.01
CA SER A 270 -2.68 7.78 -20.62
C SER A 270 -1.95 6.92 -19.58
N HIS A 271 -1.69 5.67 -19.94
CA HIS A 271 -0.80 4.80 -19.21
C HIS A 271 0.16 4.10 -20.15
N ARG A 272 1.34 3.75 -19.64
CA ARG A 272 2.34 2.97 -20.35
C ARG A 272 2.75 1.77 -19.51
N HIS A 273 2.54 0.57 -20.04
CA HIS A 273 3.01 -0.65 -19.43
C HIS A 273 4.53 -0.77 -19.53
N LEU A 274 5.15 -1.28 -18.46
CA LEU A 274 6.55 -1.64 -18.40
C LEU A 274 6.67 -3.14 -18.67
N VAL A 275 7.63 -3.54 -19.50
CA VAL A 275 7.67 -4.90 -20.05
C VAL A 275 8.40 -5.84 -19.10
N SER A 276 7.68 -6.88 -18.66
CA SER A 276 8.24 -8.05 -17.98
C SER A 276 8.48 -9.18 -18.98
N HIS A 277 9.58 -9.91 -18.81
CA HIS A 277 9.91 -11.06 -19.66
C HIS A 277 9.52 -12.37 -19.00
N SER A 278 9.10 -13.36 -19.78
CA SER A 278 8.81 -14.70 -19.26
C SER A 278 10.05 -15.32 -18.59
N GLY A 279 9.85 -15.88 -17.40
CA GLY A 279 10.89 -16.55 -16.64
C GLY A 279 10.53 -16.64 -15.16
N ILE A 280 11.40 -17.31 -14.39
CA ILE A 280 11.27 -17.45 -12.93
C ILE A 280 12.63 -17.11 -12.33
N VAL A 281 12.68 -16.09 -11.47
CA VAL A 281 13.87 -15.72 -10.71
C VAL A 281 14.19 -16.87 -9.75
N GLY A 282 15.45 -17.33 -9.77
CA GLY A 282 15.92 -18.51 -9.03
C GLY A 282 16.16 -19.74 -9.92
N HIS A 283 15.46 -19.87 -11.06
CA HIS A 283 15.50 -21.11 -11.86
C HIS A 283 15.74 -20.89 -13.35
N ALA A 284 14.82 -20.19 -14.03
CA ALA A 284 14.82 -20.04 -15.50
C ALA A 284 14.89 -18.58 -15.96
N ALA A 285 15.43 -17.70 -15.12
CA ALA A 285 15.60 -16.29 -15.43
C ALA A 285 16.73 -16.07 -16.45
N ARG A 286 16.38 -15.50 -17.61
CA ARG A 286 17.37 -14.81 -18.46
C ARG A 286 17.80 -13.52 -17.78
N ARG A 287 18.92 -12.92 -18.22
CA ARG A 287 19.33 -11.59 -17.73
C ARG A 287 18.18 -10.60 -17.94
N ALA A 288 17.73 -9.96 -16.86
CA ALA A 288 16.63 -9.01 -16.93
C ALA A 288 17.03 -7.83 -17.82
N GLN A 289 16.17 -7.48 -18.77
CA GLN A 289 16.38 -6.29 -19.59
C GLN A 289 15.86 -5.07 -18.82
N LEU A 290 16.67 -4.01 -18.82
CA LEU A 290 16.32 -2.73 -18.23
C LEU A 290 15.64 -1.85 -19.28
N PHE A 291 14.56 -1.18 -18.89
CA PHE A 291 13.85 -0.21 -19.71
C PHE A 291 13.69 1.11 -18.97
N ASP A 292 13.98 2.21 -19.66
CA ASP A 292 13.67 3.55 -19.17
C ASP A 292 12.39 4.06 -19.83
N VAL A 293 11.48 4.56 -19.00
CA VAL A 293 10.18 5.06 -19.43
C VAL A 293 9.98 6.47 -18.91
N PRO A 294 9.46 7.41 -19.75
CA PRO A 294 9.19 8.76 -19.29
C PRO A 294 8.28 8.78 -18.05
N TYR A 295 8.67 9.59 -17.07
CA TYR A 295 7.93 9.80 -15.83
C TYR A 295 7.55 11.28 -15.73
N PRO A 296 6.39 11.66 -16.29
CA PRO A 296 5.94 13.05 -16.24
C PRO A 296 5.52 13.43 -14.81
N PRO A 297 5.42 14.73 -14.50
CA PRO A 297 4.91 15.21 -13.23
C PRO A 297 3.55 14.59 -12.89
N ASP A 298 3.32 14.38 -11.59
CA ASP A 298 2.10 13.80 -11.02
C ASP A 298 1.74 12.38 -11.45
N ALA A 299 2.60 11.72 -12.24
CA ALA A 299 2.39 10.34 -12.66
C ALA A 299 2.43 9.36 -11.49
N LEU A 300 1.63 8.30 -11.59
CA LEU A 300 1.64 7.19 -10.65
C LEU A 300 2.45 6.04 -11.25
N VAL A 301 3.37 5.48 -10.46
CA VAL A 301 3.99 4.20 -10.74
C VAL A 301 3.18 3.13 -10.02
N VAL A 302 2.61 2.19 -10.78
CA VAL A 302 1.80 1.09 -10.27
C VAL A 302 2.48 -0.23 -10.59
N LEU A 303 2.73 -1.05 -9.56
CA LEU A 303 3.17 -2.44 -9.69
C LEU A 303 2.13 -3.34 -9.04
N HIS A 304 1.83 -4.50 -9.62
CA HIS A 304 0.97 -5.48 -8.98
C HIS A 304 1.32 -6.92 -9.38
N SER A 305 1.05 -7.87 -8.48
CA SER A 305 1.06 -9.30 -8.77
C SER A 305 -0.16 -9.68 -9.63
N ASP A 306 -0.19 -10.91 -10.13
CA ASP A 306 -1.28 -11.36 -11.00
C ASP A 306 -2.56 -11.74 -10.25
N GLY A 307 -2.56 -11.74 -8.91
CA GLY A 307 -3.78 -11.73 -8.10
C GLY A 307 -4.70 -10.55 -8.39
N LEU A 308 -4.17 -9.48 -8.98
CA LEU A 308 -4.96 -8.40 -9.56
C LEU A 308 -5.18 -8.63 -11.07
N ALA A 309 -6.41 -8.45 -11.54
CA ALA A 309 -6.69 -8.38 -12.97
C ALA A 309 -5.89 -7.22 -13.61
N SER A 310 -5.39 -7.41 -14.84
CA SER A 310 -4.57 -6.40 -15.54
C SER A 310 -5.37 -5.43 -16.40
N ARG A 311 -6.70 -5.62 -16.50
CA ARG A 311 -7.59 -4.83 -17.35
C ARG A 311 -8.45 -3.88 -16.51
N TRP A 312 -7.90 -2.72 -16.22
CA TRP A 312 -8.59 -1.63 -15.54
C TRP A 312 -8.13 -0.29 -16.10
N ASP A 313 -8.88 0.76 -15.77
CA ASP A 313 -8.66 2.11 -16.29
C ASP A 313 -8.98 3.13 -15.20
N LEU A 314 -7.95 3.80 -14.69
CA LEU A 314 -8.07 4.81 -13.63
C LEU A 314 -8.94 6.00 -14.05
N ALA A 315 -9.08 6.30 -15.35
CA ALA A 315 -9.96 7.38 -15.82
C ALA A 315 -11.43 7.14 -15.48
N ARG A 316 -11.82 5.88 -15.18
CA ARG A 316 -13.18 5.52 -14.72
C ARG A 316 -13.44 5.83 -13.25
N TYR A 317 -12.43 6.32 -12.54
CA TYR A 317 -12.45 6.63 -11.10
C TYR A 317 -12.11 8.11 -10.89
N PRO A 318 -13.10 9.02 -11.03
CA PRO A 318 -12.86 10.46 -10.99
C PRO A 318 -12.13 10.88 -9.71
N GLY A 319 -11.08 11.68 -9.87
CA GLY A 319 -10.27 12.21 -8.78
C GLY A 319 -9.42 11.19 -8.01
N LEU A 320 -9.54 9.88 -8.28
CA LEU A 320 -8.79 8.84 -7.57
C LEU A 320 -7.28 9.01 -7.76
N ALA A 321 -6.85 9.29 -8.99
CA ALA A 321 -5.43 9.47 -9.30
C ALA A 321 -4.77 10.60 -8.50
N MET A 322 -5.53 11.59 -8.03
CA MET A 322 -5.01 12.72 -7.23
C MET A 322 -4.86 12.38 -5.74
N ARG A 323 -5.54 11.33 -5.28
CA ARG A 323 -5.55 10.92 -3.87
C ARG A 323 -4.24 10.29 -3.45
N HIS A 324 -4.10 10.05 -2.14
CA HIS A 324 -2.97 9.33 -1.59
C HIS A 324 -2.82 7.97 -2.30
N PRO A 325 -1.60 7.57 -2.70
CA PRO A 325 -1.37 6.31 -3.43
C PRO A 325 -1.97 5.05 -2.77
N ALA A 326 -2.10 5.04 -1.44
CA ALA A 326 -2.75 3.93 -0.72
C ALA A 326 -4.26 3.81 -1.01
N LEU A 327 -4.96 4.92 -1.28
CA LEU A 327 -6.35 4.88 -1.73
C LEU A 327 -6.46 4.31 -3.15
N VAL A 328 -5.51 4.65 -4.03
CA VAL A 328 -5.43 4.07 -5.37
C VAL A 328 -5.22 2.55 -5.28
N ALA A 329 -4.25 2.10 -4.47
CA ALA A 329 -3.98 0.69 -4.24
C ALA A 329 -5.21 -0.05 -3.68
N ALA A 330 -5.91 0.55 -2.71
CA ALA A 330 -7.12 0.00 -2.10
C ALA A 330 -8.29 -0.11 -3.07
N VAL A 331 -8.57 0.90 -3.88
CA VAL A 331 -9.63 0.85 -4.90
C VAL A 331 -9.31 -0.19 -5.97
N LEU A 332 -8.05 -0.26 -6.42
CA LEU A 332 -7.63 -1.26 -7.39
C LEU A 332 -7.83 -2.68 -6.82
N TYR A 333 -7.34 -2.94 -5.60
CA TYR A 333 -7.56 -4.20 -4.89
C TYR A 333 -9.05 -4.54 -4.81
N ARG A 334 -9.88 -3.62 -4.32
CA ARG A 334 -11.31 -3.83 -4.09
C ARG A 334 -12.08 -4.22 -5.36
N ASP A 335 -11.76 -3.59 -6.49
CA ASP A 335 -12.53 -3.74 -7.73
C ASP A 335 -11.94 -4.79 -8.68
N PHE A 336 -10.65 -5.11 -8.57
CA PHE A 336 -9.93 -5.94 -9.55
C PHE A 336 -9.17 -7.12 -8.95
N SER A 337 -9.25 -7.36 -7.63
CA SER A 337 -8.73 -8.60 -7.04
C SER A 337 -9.49 -9.82 -7.60
N ARG A 338 -8.75 -10.87 -7.96
CA ARG A 338 -9.32 -12.11 -8.48
C ARG A 338 -9.92 -13.00 -7.39
N GLY A 339 -9.45 -12.86 -6.16
CA GLY A 339 -9.85 -13.69 -5.01
C GLY A 339 -9.38 -15.16 -5.07
N SER A 340 -8.69 -15.56 -6.14
CA SER A 340 -8.16 -16.91 -6.35
C SER A 340 -6.65 -17.00 -6.12
N ASP A 341 -6.00 -15.89 -5.75
CA ASP A 341 -4.56 -15.83 -5.51
C ASP A 341 -4.21 -14.81 -4.41
N ASP A 342 -2.95 -14.82 -4.00
CA ASP A 342 -2.32 -13.74 -3.25
C ASP A 342 -2.37 -12.42 -4.05
N VAL A 343 -2.51 -11.27 -3.38
CA VAL A 343 -2.62 -9.98 -4.08
C VAL A 343 -1.69 -8.94 -3.50
N THR A 344 -0.92 -8.32 -4.38
CA THR A 344 -0.10 -7.14 -4.08
C THR A 344 -0.38 -6.04 -5.09
N VAL A 345 -0.69 -4.85 -4.61
CA VAL A 345 -0.85 -3.63 -5.41
C VAL A 345 -0.03 -2.55 -4.76
N PHE A 346 1.04 -2.12 -5.40
CA PHE A 346 1.90 -1.02 -4.98
C PHE A 346 1.68 0.19 -5.88
N VAL A 347 1.53 1.38 -5.28
CA VAL A 347 1.38 2.64 -5.99
C VAL A 347 2.30 3.68 -5.37
N ALA A 348 3.04 4.43 -6.17
CA ALA A 348 3.86 5.55 -5.71
C ALA A 348 3.78 6.76 -6.65
N ARG A 349 4.04 7.94 -6.09
CA ARG A 349 4.16 9.20 -6.82
C ARG A 349 5.13 10.13 -6.11
N VAL A 350 5.84 10.92 -6.91
CA VAL A 350 6.56 12.11 -6.43
C VAL A 350 5.55 13.24 -6.30
N ASN A 351 5.38 13.74 -5.09
CA ASN A 351 4.55 14.92 -4.84
C ASN A 351 5.17 16.10 -5.60
N GLY A 352 4.43 16.66 -6.56
CA GLY A 352 4.77 17.95 -7.12
C GLY A 352 4.85 18.96 -5.98
N GLY A 353 5.98 19.65 -5.86
CA GLY A 353 6.02 20.84 -5.00
C GLY A 353 4.94 21.78 -5.51
N ALA A 354 4.02 22.21 -4.64
CA ALA A 354 3.15 23.33 -4.95
C ALA A 354 4.08 24.49 -5.35
N ALA A 355 3.98 24.93 -6.61
CA ALA A 355 4.61 26.15 -7.07
C ALA A 355 3.91 27.36 -6.46
#